data_AF-A0A950SAM6-F1
#
_entry.id   AF-A0A950SAM6-F1
#
_cell.length_a   1.000
_cell.length_b   1.000
_cell.length_c   1.000
_cell.angle_alpha   90.00
_cell.angle_beta   90.00
_cell.angle_gamma   90.00
#
_symmetry.space_group_name_H-M   'P 1'
#
loop_
_entity.id
_entity.type
_entity.pdbx_description
1 polymer ?
#
loop_
_entity_poly.entity_id
_entity_poly.type
_entity_poly.pdbx_seq_one_letter_code
_entity_poly.pdbx_strand_id
1 'polypeptide(L)'
;MRQLLVLIALAAMSCGGGSPDASDNSSEWLHVLRHKQAASAPNAPVHAKQAYADTLGAFVAKHPTHSRAREVYQHIQLDFAHELAAVGRHQDAIRIYRAVLTHDPKNDLALKGLADSVDHLAVSHEKLLALEKGMSQRDVAHLLGKPIPGWQVTNDRPDSTIESWYYRRTGGGIAGVYFRDGVLFAAEENSQAKIAPLMKQ
;
A
#
# COMPACT_ATOMS: atom_id res chain seq x y z
N MET A 1 -60.64 8.08 47.30
CA MET A 1 -59.21 7.70 47.40
C MET A 1 -59.09 6.18 47.42
N ARG A 2 -58.70 5.58 46.28
CA ARG A 2 -57.97 4.30 46.18
C ARG A 2 -57.66 4.07 44.69
N GLN A 3 -56.43 4.42 44.34
CA GLN A 3 -55.77 4.10 43.08
C GLN A 3 -55.24 2.64 43.14
N LEU A 4 -54.76 2.15 41.99
CA LEU A 4 -53.93 0.95 41.73
C LEU A 4 -54.71 -0.38 41.59
N LEU A 5 -54.48 -1.26 40.61
CA LEU A 5 -53.35 -1.47 39.67
C LEU A 5 -53.85 -2.15 38.38
N VAL A 6 -53.50 -1.61 37.22
CA VAL A 6 -53.45 -2.36 35.96
C VAL A 6 -52.05 -2.98 35.87
N LEU A 7 -51.99 -4.31 35.89
CA LEU A 7 -50.77 -5.08 35.64
C LEU A 7 -50.43 -4.99 34.13
N ILE A 8 -49.54 -4.08 33.78
CA ILE A 8 -48.87 -4.10 32.47
C ILE A 8 -47.76 -5.14 32.56
N ALA A 9 -47.97 -6.29 31.93
CA ALA A 9 -46.92 -7.26 31.68
C ALA A 9 -45.95 -6.66 30.65
N LEU A 10 -44.83 -6.10 31.12
CA LEU A 10 -43.67 -5.85 30.27
C LEU A 10 -43.09 -7.21 29.89
N ALA A 11 -43.41 -7.67 28.69
CA ALA A 11 -42.57 -8.63 27.99
C ALA A 11 -41.23 -7.96 27.73
N ALA A 12 -40.23 -8.28 28.54
CA ALA A 12 -38.84 -8.01 28.21
C ALA A 12 -38.50 -8.86 26.99
N MET A 13 -38.74 -8.31 25.79
CA MET A 13 -38.02 -8.76 24.61
C MET A 13 -36.56 -8.43 24.85
N SER A 14 -35.86 -9.41 25.42
CA SER A 14 -34.42 -9.53 25.37
C SER A 14 -34.03 -9.65 23.90
N CYS A 15 -33.99 -8.51 23.20
CA CYS A 15 -33.19 -8.35 22.00
C CYS A 15 -31.72 -8.31 22.42
N GLY A 16 -31.23 -9.43 22.95
CA GLY A 16 -29.82 -9.74 23.07
C GLY A 16 -29.30 -10.17 21.70
N GLY A 17 -29.38 -9.28 20.72
CA GLY A 17 -28.62 -9.39 19.48
C GLY A 17 -27.19 -8.96 19.75
N GLY A 18 -26.43 -9.80 20.44
CA GLY A 18 -24.99 -9.62 20.54
C GLY A 18 -24.39 -9.82 19.16
N SER A 19 -23.93 -8.74 18.52
CA SER A 19 -23.04 -8.85 17.37
C SER A 19 -21.81 -9.68 17.80
N PRO A 20 -21.31 -10.61 16.98
CA PRO A 20 -20.10 -11.38 17.29
C PRO A 20 -18.81 -10.56 17.30
N ASP A 21 -18.87 -9.28 16.87
CA ASP A 21 -17.70 -8.45 16.64
C ASP A 21 -17.61 -7.26 17.61
N ALA A 22 -16.42 -7.11 18.19
CA ALA A 22 -15.88 -5.95 18.90
C ALA A 22 -16.41 -5.69 20.33
N SER A 23 -15.91 -6.46 21.30
CA SER A 23 -15.62 -5.82 22.58
C SER A 23 -14.30 -5.06 22.44
N ASP A 24 -14.39 -3.72 22.49
CA ASP A 24 -13.26 -2.79 22.71
C ASP A 24 -12.47 -3.08 24.01
N ASN A 25 -12.81 -4.17 24.72
CA ASN A 25 -12.22 -4.65 25.97
C ASN A 25 -11.41 -5.94 25.80
N SER A 26 -11.15 -6.42 24.58
CA SER A 26 -10.25 -7.56 24.38
C SER A 26 -8.85 -7.25 24.94
N SER A 27 -8.25 -8.21 25.64
CA SER A 27 -6.91 -8.07 26.21
C SER A 27 -5.85 -7.71 25.16
N GLU A 28 -6.06 -8.13 23.91
CA GLU A 28 -5.23 -7.80 22.75
C GLU A 28 -5.33 -6.33 22.35
N TRP A 29 -6.53 -5.74 22.32
CA TRP A 29 -6.67 -4.32 22.02
C TRP A 29 -6.10 -3.44 23.13
N LEU A 30 -6.31 -3.83 24.40
CA LEU A 30 -5.67 -3.15 25.53
C LEU A 30 -4.14 -3.19 25.44
N HIS A 31 -3.56 -4.28 24.92
CA HIS A 31 -2.14 -4.37 24.67
C HIS A 31 -1.68 -3.34 23.62
N VAL A 32 -2.41 -3.19 22.50
CA VAL A 32 -2.15 -2.16 21.49
C VAL A 32 -2.21 -0.74 22.09
N LEU A 33 -3.22 -0.46 22.93
CA LEU A 33 -3.39 0.86 23.56
C LEU A 33 -2.27 1.20 24.54
N ARG A 34 -1.70 0.21 25.26
CA ARG A 34 -0.53 0.44 26.12
C ARG A 34 0.69 0.85 25.31
N HIS A 35 0.95 0.19 24.17
CA HIS A 35 2.05 0.58 23.28
C HIS A 35 1.82 1.98 22.69
N LYS A 36 0.57 2.32 22.32
CA LYS A 36 0.20 3.68 21.90
C LYS A 36 0.54 4.71 22.98
N GLN A 37 0.19 4.43 24.23
CA GLN A 37 0.47 5.32 25.36
C GLN A 37 1.98 5.52 25.54
N ALA A 38 2.76 4.45 25.50
CA ALA A 38 4.22 4.51 25.59
C ALA A 38 4.85 5.30 24.42
N ALA A 39 4.34 5.11 23.20
CA ALA A 39 4.80 5.83 22.00
C ALA A 39 4.45 7.32 22.00
N SER A 40 3.42 7.73 22.75
CA SER A 40 2.94 9.13 22.83
C SER A 40 3.60 9.95 23.95
N ALA A 41 4.49 9.36 24.74
CA ALA A 41 5.18 10.07 25.81
C ALA A 41 6.12 11.17 25.26
N PRO A 42 6.32 12.31 25.95
CA PRO A 42 7.14 13.42 25.47
C PRO A 42 8.57 13.05 25.06
N ASN A 43 9.15 12.03 25.70
CA ASN A 43 10.48 11.50 25.42
C ASN A 43 10.43 10.03 24.99
N ALA A 44 9.38 9.62 24.27
CA ALA A 44 9.23 8.25 23.82
C ALA A 44 10.44 7.84 22.95
N PRO A 45 11.11 6.72 23.27
CA PRO A 45 12.21 6.23 22.46
C PRO A 45 11.69 5.72 21.11
N VAL A 46 12.52 5.76 20.06
CA VAL A 46 12.15 5.33 18.70
C VAL A 46 11.55 3.92 18.67
N HIS A 47 12.09 3.00 19.48
CA HIS A 47 11.58 1.62 19.56
C HIS A 47 10.15 1.52 20.12
N ALA A 48 9.68 2.49 20.91
CA ALA A 48 8.30 2.50 21.40
C ALA A 48 7.30 2.80 20.28
N LYS A 49 7.67 3.71 19.36
CA LYS A 49 6.87 3.97 18.15
C LYS A 49 6.82 2.74 17.24
N GLN A 50 7.96 2.07 17.06
CA GLN A 50 8.03 0.82 16.30
C GLN A 50 7.18 -0.28 16.93
N ALA A 51 7.30 -0.51 18.23
CA ALA A 51 6.49 -1.50 18.96
C ALA A 51 4.99 -1.21 18.84
N TYR A 52 4.59 0.07 18.88
CA TYR A 52 3.20 0.44 18.63
C TYR A 52 2.74 0.09 17.20
N ALA A 53 3.52 0.46 16.19
CA ALA A 53 3.19 0.15 14.79
C ALA A 53 3.09 -1.37 14.56
N ASP A 54 4.03 -2.15 15.08
CA ASP A 54 4.08 -3.61 14.92
C ASP A 54 2.89 -4.29 15.62
N THR A 55 2.59 -3.87 16.86
CA THR A 55 1.47 -4.45 17.62
C THR A 55 0.11 -4.11 17.02
N LEU A 56 -0.05 -2.89 16.52
CA LEU A 56 -1.26 -2.49 15.80
C LEU A 56 -1.40 -3.24 14.48
N GLY A 57 -0.32 -3.37 13.71
CA GLY A 57 -0.32 -4.12 12.45
C GLY A 57 -0.68 -5.60 12.65
N ALA A 58 -0.10 -6.24 13.67
CA ALA A 58 -0.43 -7.62 14.02
C ALA A 58 -1.90 -7.77 14.46
N PHE A 59 -2.42 -6.81 15.24
CA PHE A 59 -3.81 -6.80 15.66
C PHE A 59 -4.76 -6.66 14.46
N VAL A 60 -4.51 -5.72 13.54
CA VAL A 60 -5.34 -5.51 12.35
C VAL A 60 -5.31 -6.73 11.42
N ALA A 61 -4.16 -7.39 11.29
CA ALA A 61 -4.06 -8.61 10.50
C ALA A 61 -4.92 -9.75 11.07
N LYS A 62 -5.01 -9.86 12.40
CA LYS A 62 -5.84 -10.87 13.09
C LYS A 62 -7.33 -10.48 13.12
N HIS A 63 -7.63 -9.19 13.22
CA HIS A 63 -8.97 -8.65 13.39
C HIS A 63 -9.31 -7.62 12.30
N PRO A 64 -9.42 -8.05 11.02
CA PRO A 64 -9.58 -7.13 9.89
C PRO A 64 -10.91 -6.35 9.89
N THR A 65 -11.93 -6.85 10.61
CA THR A 65 -13.24 -6.21 10.77
C THR A 65 -13.27 -5.13 11.86
N HIS A 66 -12.21 -5.00 12.68
CA HIS A 66 -12.14 -4.01 13.75
C HIS A 66 -11.94 -2.59 13.19
N SER A 67 -13.05 -1.87 12.99
CA SER A 67 -13.10 -0.56 12.32
C SER A 67 -12.07 0.44 12.85
N ARG A 68 -12.04 0.66 14.16
CA ARG A 68 -11.14 1.64 14.79
C ARG A 68 -9.66 1.32 14.63
N ALA A 69 -9.27 0.07 14.84
CA ALA A 69 -7.88 -0.37 14.67
C ALA A 69 -7.43 -0.21 13.21
N ARG A 70 -8.31 -0.56 12.26
CA ARG A 70 -8.06 -0.40 10.83
C ARG A 70 -7.88 1.07 10.44
N GLU A 71 -8.75 1.96 10.90
CA GLU A 71 -8.65 3.40 10.63
C GLU A 71 -7.32 3.98 11.13
N VAL A 72 -6.96 3.69 12.39
CA VAL A 72 -5.70 4.17 12.97
C VAL A 72 -4.49 3.59 12.24
N TYR A 73 -4.54 2.31 11.88
CA TYR A 73 -3.45 1.66 11.14
C TYR A 73 -3.29 2.24 9.74
N GLN A 74 -4.39 2.50 9.03
CA GLN A 74 -4.37 3.16 7.73
C GLN A 74 -3.73 4.55 7.82
N HIS A 75 -4.05 5.33 8.86
CA HIS A 75 -3.43 6.64 9.06
C HIS A 75 -1.90 6.54 9.23
N ILE A 76 -1.44 5.62 10.08
CA ILE A 76 0.00 5.38 10.28
C ILE A 76 0.68 4.92 8.98
N GLN A 77 0.02 4.06 8.20
CA GLN A 77 0.52 3.63 6.90
C GLN A 77 0.65 4.80 5.92
N LEU A 78 -0.34 5.70 5.89
CA LEU A 78 -0.29 6.90 5.06
C LEU A 78 0.85 7.82 5.46
N ASP A 79 0.99 8.14 6.75
CA ASP A 79 2.07 8.99 7.25
C ASP A 79 3.44 8.41 6.88
N PHE A 80 3.64 7.10 7.10
CA PHE A 80 4.89 6.44 6.76
C PHE A 80 5.14 6.41 5.24
N ALA A 81 4.10 6.23 4.43
CA ALA A 81 4.23 6.31 2.97
C ALA A 81 4.60 7.72 2.49
N HIS A 82 4.04 8.75 3.13
CA HIS A 82 4.38 10.15 2.86
C HIS A 82 5.83 10.45 3.23
N GLU A 83 6.30 9.98 4.39
CA GLU A 83 7.70 10.14 4.82
C GLU A 83 8.66 9.44 3.85
N LEU A 84 8.33 8.22 3.40
CA LEU A 84 9.11 7.50 2.40
C LEU A 84 9.19 8.27 1.07
N ALA A 85 8.06 8.81 0.60
CA ALA A 85 8.03 9.61 -0.62
C ALA A 85 8.87 10.91 -0.46
N ALA A 86 8.82 11.56 0.70
CA ALA A 86 9.58 12.77 0.98
C ALA A 86 11.10 12.55 0.95
N VAL A 87 11.58 11.35 1.27
CA VAL A 87 13.01 10.98 1.17
C VAL A 87 13.37 10.32 -0.17
N GLY A 88 12.50 10.40 -1.17
CA GLY A 88 12.72 9.88 -2.52
C GLY A 88 12.52 8.36 -2.67
N ARG A 89 12.06 7.67 -1.63
CA ARG A 89 11.77 6.22 -1.66
C ARG A 89 10.37 5.95 -2.24
N HIS A 90 10.12 6.45 -3.45
CA HIS A 90 8.81 6.38 -4.10
C HIS A 90 8.32 4.95 -4.35
N GLN A 91 9.21 3.99 -4.64
CA GLN A 91 8.81 2.59 -4.84
C GLN A 91 8.24 1.95 -3.56
N ASP A 92 8.83 2.24 -2.41
CA ASP A 92 8.35 1.76 -1.12
C ASP A 92 7.03 2.42 -0.74
N ALA A 93 6.91 3.73 -0.99
CA ALA A 93 5.68 4.48 -0.76
C ALA A 93 4.51 3.91 -1.61
N ILE A 94 4.73 3.66 -2.91
CA ILE A 94 3.74 3.04 -3.81
C ILE A 94 3.21 1.72 -3.26
N ARG A 95 4.08 0.87 -2.71
CA ARG A 95 3.67 -0.42 -2.12
C ARG A 95 2.69 -0.21 -0.97
N ILE A 96 2.92 0.80 -0.13
CA ILE A 96 2.08 1.09 1.03
C ILE A 96 0.76 1.75 0.61
N TYR A 97 0.80 2.74 -0.30
CA TYR A 97 -0.44 3.34 -0.83
C TYR A 97 -1.35 2.29 -1.48
N ARG A 98 -0.78 1.36 -2.26
CA ARG A 98 -1.54 0.22 -2.82
C ARG A 98 -2.16 -0.68 -1.75
N ALA A 99 -1.46 -0.90 -0.64
CA ALA A 99 -2.00 -1.68 0.48
C ALA A 99 -3.19 -0.96 1.14
N VAL A 100 -3.09 0.36 1.36
CA VAL A 100 -4.20 1.16 1.88
C VAL A 100 -5.41 1.10 0.92
N LEU A 101 -5.18 1.30 -0.38
CA LEU A 101 -6.23 1.28 -1.41
C LEU A 101 -6.88 -0.10 -1.59
N THR A 102 -6.22 -1.19 -1.20
CA THR A 102 -6.84 -2.52 -1.20
C THR A 102 -7.96 -2.63 -0.16
N HIS A 103 -7.86 -1.86 0.94
CA HIS A 103 -8.85 -1.87 2.02
C HIS A 103 -9.80 -0.68 1.99
N ASP A 104 -9.35 0.45 1.45
CA ASP A 104 -10.13 1.66 1.24
C ASP A 104 -9.86 2.22 -0.17
N PRO A 105 -10.56 1.72 -1.20
CA PRO A 105 -10.31 2.11 -2.59
C PRO A 105 -10.58 3.58 -2.89
N LYS A 106 -11.29 4.30 -2.01
CA LYS A 106 -11.66 5.72 -2.18
C LYS A 106 -10.83 6.63 -1.27
N ASN A 107 -9.73 6.14 -0.71
CA ASN A 107 -8.87 6.94 0.15
C ASN A 107 -8.14 8.03 -0.67
N ASP A 108 -8.62 9.28 -0.60
CA ASP A 108 -8.08 10.39 -1.39
C ASP A 108 -6.59 10.64 -1.15
N LEU A 109 -6.12 10.47 0.10
CA LEU A 109 -4.70 10.65 0.44
C LEU A 109 -3.84 9.56 -0.20
N ALA A 110 -4.26 8.30 -0.15
CA ALA A 110 -3.53 7.21 -0.79
C ALA A 110 -3.55 7.33 -2.32
N LEU A 111 -4.68 7.73 -2.91
CA LEU A 111 -4.80 7.97 -4.35
C LEU A 111 -3.83 9.05 -4.82
N LYS A 112 -3.83 10.19 -4.12
CA LYS A 112 -2.93 11.30 -4.42
C LYS A 112 -1.47 10.91 -4.23
N GLY A 113 -1.11 10.34 -3.08
CA GLY A 113 0.26 9.92 -2.79
C GLY A 113 0.79 8.86 -3.76
N LEU A 114 -0.08 7.94 -4.21
CA LEU A 114 0.24 6.98 -5.26
C LEU A 114 0.52 7.68 -6.60
N ALA A 115 -0.35 8.60 -7.02
CA ALA A 115 -0.18 9.35 -8.26
C ALA A 115 1.13 10.15 -8.26
N ASP A 116 1.36 10.95 -7.20
CA ASP A 116 2.56 11.76 -7.04
C ASP A 116 3.83 10.88 -7.07
N SER A 117 3.83 9.76 -6.35
CA SER A 117 4.97 8.83 -6.32
C SER A 117 5.23 8.16 -7.67
N VAL A 118 4.17 7.84 -8.42
CA VAL A 118 4.29 7.27 -9.77
C VAL A 118 4.80 8.32 -10.76
N ASP A 119 4.36 9.57 -10.65
CA ASP A 119 4.84 10.68 -11.48
C ASP A 119 6.33 10.94 -11.25
N HIS A 120 6.81 10.86 -10.00
CA HIS A 120 8.24 10.94 -9.68
C HIS A 120 9.07 9.81 -10.28
N LEU A 121 8.49 8.62 -10.51
CA LEU A 121 9.16 7.49 -11.15
C LEU A 121 9.00 7.49 -12.68
N ALA A 122 8.31 8.48 -13.25
CA ALA A 122 8.11 8.54 -14.69
C ALA A 122 9.42 8.82 -15.44
N VAL A 123 9.64 8.11 -16.54
CA VAL A 123 10.83 8.26 -17.38
C VAL A 123 10.62 9.33 -18.45
N SER A 124 11.66 10.13 -18.72
CA SER A 124 11.64 11.11 -19.80
C SER A 124 12.00 10.47 -21.14
N HIS A 125 11.61 11.13 -22.23
CA HIS A 125 12.02 10.77 -23.59
C HIS A 125 13.55 10.72 -23.73
N GLU A 126 14.26 11.72 -23.19
CA GLU A 126 15.73 11.79 -23.20
C GLU A 126 16.38 10.56 -22.55
N LYS A 127 15.87 10.12 -21.39
CA LYS A 127 16.37 8.92 -20.70
C LYS A 127 16.18 7.65 -21.53
N LEU A 128 15.09 7.56 -22.29
CA LEU A 128 14.84 6.44 -23.19
C LEU A 128 15.75 6.46 -24.41
N LEU A 129 16.04 7.64 -24.97
CA LEU A 129 16.99 7.79 -26.09
C LEU A 129 18.43 7.45 -25.70
N ALA A 130 18.80 7.63 -24.44
CA ALA A 130 20.12 7.27 -23.92
C ALA A 130 20.35 5.75 -23.80
N LEU A 131 19.33 4.93 -24.07
CA LEU A 131 19.46 3.48 -24.03
C LEU A 131 20.15 2.96 -25.29
N GLU A 132 21.12 2.08 -25.10
CA GLU A 132 21.86 1.44 -26.17
C GLU A 132 21.66 -0.07 -26.17
N LYS A 133 21.55 -0.66 -27.36
CA LYS A 133 21.50 -2.12 -27.50
C LYS A 133 22.78 -2.72 -26.91
N GLY A 134 22.64 -3.73 -26.06
CA GLY A 134 23.77 -4.36 -25.37
C GLY A 134 23.93 -3.95 -23.90
N MET A 135 23.22 -2.91 -23.44
CA MET A 135 23.25 -2.51 -22.02
C MET A 135 22.76 -3.63 -21.11
N SER A 136 23.39 -3.79 -19.94
CA SER A 136 22.89 -4.71 -18.91
C SER A 136 21.66 -4.13 -18.21
N GLN A 137 20.86 -4.99 -17.58
CA GLN A 137 19.78 -4.55 -16.69
C GLN A 137 20.22 -3.56 -15.62
N ARG A 138 21.44 -3.71 -15.11
CA ARG A 138 22.01 -2.79 -14.11
C ARG A 138 22.20 -1.40 -14.70
N ASP A 139 22.75 -1.31 -15.91
CA ASP A 139 23.02 -0.02 -16.55
C ASP A 139 21.71 0.68 -16.92
N VAL A 140 20.73 -0.08 -17.44
CA VAL A 140 19.38 0.45 -17.68
C VAL A 140 18.75 0.95 -16.38
N ALA A 141 18.81 0.17 -15.30
CA ALA A 141 18.27 0.58 -14.00
C ALA A 141 19.00 1.80 -13.41
N HIS A 142 20.27 2.01 -13.77
CA HIS A 142 21.00 3.21 -13.35
C HIS A 142 20.48 4.47 -14.06
N LEU A 143 20.14 4.37 -15.35
CA LEU A 143 19.59 5.49 -16.14
C LEU A 143 18.11 5.77 -15.82
N LEU A 144 17.28 4.73 -15.87
CA LEU A 144 15.82 4.85 -15.78
C LEU A 144 15.30 4.75 -14.34
N GLY A 145 16.08 4.14 -13.43
CA GLY A 145 15.56 3.58 -12.19
C GLY A 145 15.00 2.17 -12.41
N LYS A 146 14.67 1.49 -11.31
CA LYS A 146 13.95 0.22 -11.39
C LYS A 146 12.48 0.47 -11.75
N PRO A 147 11.82 -0.43 -12.50
CA PRO A 147 10.40 -0.31 -12.80
C PRO A 147 9.57 -0.46 -11.51
N ILE A 148 8.33 0.02 -11.55
CA ILE A 148 7.38 -0.12 -10.45
C ILE A 148 7.17 -1.63 -10.17
N PRO A 149 7.09 -2.07 -8.90
CA PRO A 149 6.81 -3.47 -8.60
C PRO A 149 5.54 -3.98 -9.30
N GLY A 150 5.67 -5.13 -9.98
CA GLY A 150 4.62 -5.73 -10.81
C GLY A 150 4.56 -5.23 -12.25
N TRP A 151 5.45 -4.32 -12.66
CA TRP A 151 5.58 -3.83 -14.06
C TRP A 151 6.75 -4.49 -14.79
N GLN A 152 7.04 -5.74 -14.42
CA GLN A 152 8.05 -6.59 -15.05
C GLN A 152 7.36 -7.89 -15.46
N VAL A 153 7.70 -8.37 -16.66
CA VAL A 153 7.22 -9.65 -17.18
C VAL A 153 8.41 -10.45 -17.65
N THR A 154 8.56 -11.67 -17.13
CA THR A 154 9.62 -12.60 -17.54
C THR A 154 8.97 -13.78 -18.24
N ASN A 155 9.52 -14.14 -19.40
CA ASN A 155 9.12 -15.29 -20.21
C ASN A 155 10.35 -16.16 -20.48
N ASP A 156 10.39 -17.31 -19.83
CA ASP A 156 11.46 -18.30 -20.03
C ASP A 156 11.14 -19.15 -21.26
N ARG A 157 12.11 -19.26 -22.17
CA ARG A 157 12.08 -20.17 -23.33
C ARG A 157 13.25 -21.15 -23.21
N PRO A 158 13.20 -22.31 -23.91
CA PRO A 158 14.27 -23.31 -23.83
C PRO A 158 15.66 -22.79 -24.18
N ASP A 159 15.74 -21.75 -25.01
CA ASP A 159 16.98 -21.20 -25.57
C ASP A 159 17.29 -19.77 -25.09
N SER A 160 16.36 -19.10 -24.41
CA SER A 160 16.49 -17.70 -24.03
C SER A 160 15.49 -17.27 -22.96
N THR A 161 15.85 -16.29 -22.15
CA THR A 161 14.94 -15.60 -21.22
C THR A 161 14.63 -14.22 -21.76
N ILE A 162 13.33 -13.91 -21.94
CA ILE A 162 12.89 -12.57 -22.32
C ILE A 162 12.30 -11.88 -21.10
N GLU A 163 12.88 -10.74 -20.72
CA GLU A 163 12.36 -9.91 -19.64
C GLU A 163 11.92 -8.55 -20.20
N SER A 164 10.74 -8.10 -19.81
CA SER A 164 10.13 -6.84 -20.26
C SER A 164 9.89 -5.96 -19.06
N TRP A 165 10.46 -4.75 -19.07
CA TRP A 165 10.27 -3.72 -18.05
C TRP A 165 9.41 -2.60 -18.61
N TYR A 166 8.38 -2.21 -17.86
CA TYR A 166 7.48 -1.14 -18.26
C TYR A 166 7.65 0.07 -17.36
N TYR A 167 7.54 1.26 -17.96
CA TYR A 167 7.70 2.53 -17.28
C TYR A 167 6.60 3.50 -17.71
N ARG A 168 6.14 4.33 -16.77
CA ARG A 168 5.29 5.47 -17.13
C ARG A 168 6.16 6.57 -17.71
N ARG A 169 5.67 7.31 -18.71
CA ARG A 169 6.38 8.48 -19.22
C ARG A 169 5.88 9.78 -18.63
N THR A 170 6.75 10.79 -18.57
CA THR A 170 6.40 12.16 -18.13
C THR A 170 5.34 12.82 -19.02
N GLY A 171 5.31 12.50 -20.32
CA GLY A 171 4.28 12.95 -21.27
C GLY A 171 3.05 12.04 -21.36
N GLY A 172 2.94 11.04 -20.48
CA GLY A 172 1.88 10.03 -20.53
C GLY A 172 2.18 8.84 -21.44
N GLY A 173 1.38 7.79 -21.27
CA GLY A 173 1.62 6.49 -21.91
C GLY A 173 2.71 5.68 -21.19
N ILE A 174 3.02 4.52 -21.79
CA ILE A 174 3.89 3.49 -21.22
C ILE A 174 5.04 3.23 -22.18
N ALA A 175 6.27 3.27 -21.68
CA ALA A 175 7.45 2.81 -22.39
C ALA A 175 7.73 1.33 -22.04
N GLY A 176 8.24 0.58 -23.00
CA GLY A 176 8.66 -0.81 -22.85
C GLY A 176 10.16 -0.94 -23.08
N VAL A 177 10.85 -1.68 -22.22
CA VAL A 177 12.29 -1.97 -22.32
C VAL A 177 12.48 -3.47 -22.24
N TYR A 178 13.13 -4.06 -23.23
CA TYR A 178 13.13 -5.50 -23.47
C TYR A 178 14.53 -6.08 -23.44
N PHE A 179 14.70 -7.11 -22.61
CA PHE A 179 15.94 -7.82 -22.39
C PHE A 179 15.84 -9.23 -22.94
N ARG A 180 16.96 -9.71 -23.48
CA ARG A 180 17.17 -11.11 -23.83
C ARG A 180 18.41 -11.57 -23.07
N ASP A 181 18.25 -12.58 -22.23
CA ASP A 181 19.32 -13.13 -21.40
C ASP A 181 20.05 -12.05 -20.57
N GLY A 182 19.27 -11.10 -20.02
CA GLY A 182 19.78 -9.99 -19.20
C GLY A 182 20.33 -8.79 -19.98
N VAL A 183 20.33 -8.83 -21.31
CA VAL A 183 20.89 -7.78 -22.17
C VAL A 183 19.80 -7.06 -22.95
N LEU A 184 19.84 -5.72 -22.94
CA LEU A 184 18.89 -4.87 -23.66
C LEU A 184 18.98 -5.14 -25.18
N PHE A 185 17.88 -5.52 -25.80
CA PHE A 185 17.80 -5.72 -27.25
C PHE A 185 16.82 -4.79 -27.96
N ALA A 186 15.85 -4.21 -27.25
CA ALA A 186 14.90 -3.24 -27.78
C ALA A 186 14.32 -2.35 -26.67
N ALA A 187 13.95 -1.13 -27.03
CA ALA A 187 13.14 -0.23 -26.20
C ALA A 187 12.16 0.51 -27.09
N GLU A 188 10.99 0.84 -26.55
CA GLU A 188 9.94 1.58 -27.24
C GLU A 188 9.30 2.59 -26.29
N GLU A 189 8.86 3.73 -26.82
CA GLU A 189 8.25 4.77 -25.99
C GLU A 189 6.73 4.64 -25.85
N ASN A 190 6.09 3.88 -26.75
CA ASN A 190 4.63 3.78 -26.83
C ASN A 190 4.21 2.30 -26.84
N SER A 191 4.45 1.61 -25.73
CA SER A 191 4.04 0.23 -25.55
C SER A 191 2.52 0.12 -25.40
N GLN A 192 1.95 -0.88 -26.07
CA GLN A 192 0.55 -1.28 -25.93
C GLN A 192 0.37 -2.40 -24.90
N ALA A 193 1.39 -2.66 -24.09
CA ALA A 193 1.35 -3.72 -23.09
C ALA A 193 0.25 -3.49 -22.06
N LYS A 194 -0.50 -4.56 -21.77
CA LYS A 194 -1.45 -4.58 -20.66
C LYS A 194 -0.67 -4.78 -19.36
N ILE A 195 -0.26 -3.67 -18.76
CA ILE A 195 0.44 -3.68 -17.47
C ILE A 195 -0.55 -3.83 -16.32
N ALA A 196 -0.07 -4.37 -15.19
CA ALA A 196 -0.85 -4.43 -13.98
C ALA A 196 -1.32 -3.01 -13.62
N PRO A 197 -2.63 -2.80 -13.40
CA PRO A 197 -3.16 -1.48 -13.09
C PRO A 197 -2.51 -0.95 -11.81
N LEU A 198 -2.34 0.38 -11.74
CA LEU A 198 -1.73 1.02 -10.57
C LEU A 198 -2.50 0.72 -9.27
N MET A 199 -3.79 0.41 -9.41
CA MET A 199 -4.71 -0.06 -8.37
C MET A 199 -5.32 -1.39 -8.79
N LYS A 200 -5.57 -2.32 -7.86
CA LYS A 200 -6.47 -3.45 -8.15
C LYS A 200 -7.89 -2.90 -8.24
N GLN A 201 -8.58 -3.20 -9.35
CA GLN A 201 -10.02 -2.96 -9.50
C GLN A 201 -10.81 -3.99 -8.71
#